data_AF-Q9RNP5-F1
#
_entry.id   AF-Q9RNP5-F1
#
_cell.length_a   1.000
_cell.length_b   1.000
_cell.length_c   1.000
_cell.angle_alpha   90.00
_cell.angle_beta   90.00
_cell.angle_gamma   90.00
#
_symmetry.space_group_name_H-M   'P 1'
#
loop_
_entity.id
_entity.type
_entity.pdbx_description
1 polymer ?
#
loop_
_entity_poly.entity_id
_entity_poly.type
_entity_poly.pdbx_seq_one_letter_code
_entity_poly.pdbx_strand_id
1 'polypeptide(L)'
;DPKGDGSGGSSLPNLPAEFNDMPHVRGEVSMARAQEKDSANSQFFIVYQPTFSLDGEYTPIGRVVSGMEYVDAVEKGEPPAHPSIIVRASIGSDKIHPPTTEEVKAAVEKQEAINLAEQQKQEEEVRRNAMRSFLPNHARLLPMQNRRRLRQSH
;
A
#
# COMPACT_ATOMS: atom_id res chain seq x y z
N ASP A 1 -0.64 -4.46 -4.28
CA ASP A 1 -0.44 -3.74 -3.01
C ASP A 1 -1.78 -3.15 -2.56
N PRO A 2 -2.41 -3.65 -1.48
CA PRO A 2 -3.66 -3.11 -0.95
C PRO A 2 -3.55 -1.67 -0.40
N LYS A 3 -2.34 -1.20 -0.07
CA LYS A 3 -2.08 0.15 0.46
C LYS A 3 -1.82 1.18 -0.63
N GLY A 4 -1.37 0.74 -1.81
CA GLY A 4 -1.08 1.60 -2.96
C GLY A 4 0.14 2.51 -2.78
N ASP A 5 1.01 2.24 -1.81
CA ASP A 5 2.22 3.03 -1.51
C ASP A 5 3.54 2.35 -1.94
N GLY A 6 3.44 1.17 -2.53
CA GLY A 6 4.58 0.38 -3.00
C GLY A 6 5.25 -0.48 -1.92
N SER A 7 4.81 -0.41 -0.66
CA SER A 7 5.38 -1.16 0.47
C SER A 7 4.63 -2.46 0.81
N GLY A 8 3.48 -2.71 0.18
CA GLY A 8 2.62 -3.84 0.54
C GLY A 8 3.11 -5.22 0.07
N GLY A 9 2.60 -6.26 0.74
CA GLY A 9 2.81 -7.67 0.40
C GLY A 9 1.59 -8.49 0.84
N SER A 10 1.49 -9.75 0.43
CA SER A 10 0.48 -10.67 0.97
C SER A 10 0.98 -11.36 2.24
N SER A 11 0.08 -12.02 2.96
CA SER A 11 0.44 -12.93 4.07
C SER A 11 1.02 -14.26 3.58
N LEU A 12 1.09 -14.48 2.26
CA LEU A 12 1.67 -15.67 1.66
C LEU A 12 3.19 -15.52 1.51
N PRO A 13 3.93 -16.63 1.40
CA PRO A 13 5.37 -16.61 1.18
C PRO A 13 5.76 -15.82 -0.07
N ASN A 14 6.95 -15.25 -0.05
CA ASN A 14 7.54 -14.68 -1.27
C ASN A 14 7.77 -15.78 -2.31
N LEU A 15 7.65 -15.41 -3.57
CA LEU A 15 7.89 -16.27 -4.70
C LEU A 15 9.38 -16.22 -5.05
N PRO A 16 10.04 -17.39 -5.21
CA PRO A 16 11.36 -17.43 -5.83
C PRO A 16 11.25 -16.91 -7.26
N ALA A 17 12.33 -16.32 -7.77
CA ALA A 17 12.32 -15.83 -9.14
C ALA A 17 12.23 -16.99 -10.14
N GLU A 18 11.28 -16.92 -11.06
CA GLU A 18 11.13 -17.87 -12.17
C GLU A 18 11.56 -17.19 -13.47
N PHE A 19 12.86 -16.93 -13.60
CA PHE A 19 13.39 -16.28 -14.80
C PHE A 19 13.18 -17.15 -16.05
N ASN A 20 12.74 -16.53 -17.13
CA ASN A 20 12.58 -17.14 -18.44
C ASN A 20 13.02 -16.17 -19.54
N ASP A 21 13.16 -16.69 -20.77
CA ASP A 21 13.64 -15.91 -21.92
C ASP A 21 12.56 -15.01 -22.55
N MET A 22 11.44 -14.75 -21.86
CA MET A 22 10.40 -13.86 -22.38
C MET A 22 10.83 -12.39 -22.22
N PRO A 23 10.88 -11.63 -23.32
CA PRO A 23 11.29 -10.23 -23.27
C PRO A 23 10.17 -9.36 -22.71
N HIS A 24 10.53 -8.35 -21.91
CA HIS A 24 9.63 -7.32 -21.41
C HIS A 24 9.25 -6.34 -22.53
N VAL A 25 8.31 -6.76 -23.36
CA VAL A 25 7.69 -5.95 -24.40
C VAL A 25 6.37 -5.34 -23.91
N ARG A 26 5.80 -4.44 -24.72
CA ARG A 26 4.51 -3.80 -24.40
C ARG A 26 3.42 -4.84 -24.10
N GLY A 27 2.71 -4.64 -22.99
CA GLY A 27 1.64 -5.49 -22.50
C GLY A 27 2.11 -6.66 -21.63
N GLU A 28 3.42 -6.87 -21.46
CA GLU A 28 3.92 -7.90 -20.56
C GLU A 28 3.55 -7.58 -19.11
N VAL A 29 3.13 -8.60 -18.37
CA VAL A 29 2.76 -8.54 -16.96
C VAL A 29 3.82 -9.29 -16.16
N SER A 30 4.47 -8.62 -15.23
CA SER A 30 5.58 -9.18 -14.44
C SER A 30 5.43 -8.88 -12.96
N MET A 31 5.97 -9.76 -12.14
CA MET A 31 5.96 -9.59 -10.69
C MET A 31 6.93 -8.49 -10.26
N ALA A 32 6.46 -7.52 -9.48
CA ALA A 32 7.35 -6.58 -8.81
C ALA A 32 8.00 -7.25 -7.59
N ARG A 33 9.21 -6.80 -7.26
CA ARG A 33 10.02 -7.33 -6.16
C ARG A 33 10.69 -6.20 -5.40
N ALA A 34 11.11 -6.49 -4.16
CA ALA A 34 12.06 -5.65 -3.44
C ALA A 34 13.50 -5.88 -3.98
N GLN A 35 14.51 -5.49 -3.20
CA GLN A 35 15.91 -5.56 -3.63
C GLN A 35 16.38 -6.99 -3.93
N GLU A 36 15.91 -7.96 -3.15
CA GLU A 36 16.26 -9.38 -3.33
C GLU A 36 15.51 -9.99 -4.53
N LYS A 37 16.18 -10.83 -5.31
CA LYS A 37 15.58 -11.45 -6.51
C LYS A 37 14.37 -12.33 -6.16
N ASP A 38 14.43 -13.02 -5.02
CA ASP A 38 13.38 -13.92 -4.52
C ASP A 38 12.38 -13.23 -3.57
N SER A 39 12.12 -11.93 -3.79
CA SER A 39 11.21 -11.14 -2.94
C SER A 39 9.91 -10.73 -3.62
N ALA A 40 9.62 -11.30 -4.79
CA ALA A 40 8.33 -11.10 -5.44
C ALA A 40 7.21 -11.60 -4.52
N ASN A 41 6.10 -10.85 -4.44
CA ASN A 41 4.96 -11.23 -3.62
C ASN A 41 3.64 -10.94 -4.34
N SER A 42 2.90 -9.90 -3.95
CA SER A 42 1.56 -9.61 -4.49
C SER A 42 1.51 -8.43 -5.45
N GLN A 43 2.65 -7.77 -5.65
CA GLN A 43 2.77 -6.63 -6.55
C GLN A 43 3.15 -7.12 -7.95
N PHE A 44 2.52 -6.54 -8.96
CA PHE A 44 2.83 -6.77 -10.36
C PHE A 44 2.80 -5.44 -11.10
N PHE A 45 3.40 -5.40 -12.29
CA PHE A 45 3.37 -4.26 -13.18
C PHE A 45 3.04 -4.70 -14.60
N ILE A 46 2.59 -3.74 -15.43
CA ILE A 46 2.32 -3.93 -16.85
C ILE A 46 3.27 -3.03 -17.64
N VAL A 47 3.98 -3.59 -18.60
CA VAL A 47 4.99 -2.90 -19.40
C VAL A 47 4.31 -2.03 -20.49
N TYR A 48 4.55 -0.72 -20.49
CA TYR A 48 3.92 0.19 -21.46
C TYR A 48 4.71 0.32 -22.77
N GLN A 49 6.03 0.22 -22.69
CA GLN A 49 6.96 0.29 -23.81
C GLN A 49 8.04 -0.79 -23.63
N PRO A 50 8.65 -1.31 -24.71
CA PRO A 50 9.70 -2.32 -24.58
C PRO A 50 10.83 -1.87 -23.65
N THR A 51 11.13 -2.67 -22.63
CA THR A 51 12.10 -2.36 -21.58
C THR A 51 12.96 -3.60 -21.28
N PHE A 52 13.88 -3.92 -22.20
CA PHE A 52 14.74 -5.10 -22.11
C PHE A 52 15.69 -5.11 -20.92
N SER A 53 15.90 -3.97 -20.25
CA SER A 53 16.68 -3.92 -19.01
C SER A 53 16.01 -4.66 -17.84
N LEU A 54 14.74 -5.06 -17.97
CA LEU A 54 14.02 -5.87 -16.99
C LEU A 54 14.19 -7.38 -17.22
N ASP A 55 14.70 -7.78 -18.39
CA ASP A 55 14.87 -9.18 -18.76
C ASP A 55 15.91 -9.85 -17.84
N GLY A 56 15.57 -11.02 -17.29
CA GLY A 56 16.39 -11.72 -16.30
C GLY A 56 16.47 -11.06 -14.91
N GLU A 57 15.82 -9.90 -14.73
CA GLU A 57 15.74 -9.20 -13.44
C GLU A 57 14.35 -9.29 -12.81
N TYR A 58 13.31 -9.49 -13.62
CA TYR A 58 11.94 -9.66 -13.19
C TYR A 58 11.33 -10.93 -13.81
N THR A 59 10.33 -11.50 -13.12
CA THR A 59 9.64 -12.72 -13.55
C THR A 59 8.37 -12.32 -14.33
N PRO A 60 8.33 -12.51 -15.66
CA PRO A 60 7.11 -12.32 -16.43
C PRO A 60 6.15 -13.49 -16.21
N ILE A 61 4.88 -13.18 -15.97
CA ILE A 61 3.81 -14.13 -15.62
C ILE A 61 2.66 -14.16 -16.63
N GLY A 62 2.64 -13.23 -17.59
CA GLY A 62 1.61 -13.19 -18.61
C GLY A 62 1.67 -11.94 -19.48
N ARG A 63 0.68 -11.81 -20.37
CA ARG A 63 0.57 -10.66 -21.27
C ARG A 63 -0.88 -10.22 -21.42
N VAL A 64 -1.09 -8.91 -21.52
CA VAL A 64 -2.37 -8.32 -21.89
C VAL A 64 -2.68 -8.71 -23.35
N VAL A 65 -3.70 -9.58 -23.52
CA VAL A 65 -4.13 -10.04 -24.85
C VAL A 65 -5.25 -9.20 -25.48
N SER A 66 -5.94 -8.39 -24.66
CA SER A 66 -7.03 -7.50 -25.07
C SER A 66 -7.18 -6.37 -24.05
N GLY A 67 -7.69 -5.21 -24.49
CA GLY A 67 -7.96 -4.08 -23.60
C GLY A 67 -6.73 -3.25 -23.24
N MET A 68 -5.70 -3.24 -24.11
CA MET A 68 -4.49 -2.45 -23.88
C MET A 68 -4.78 -0.94 -23.86
N GLU A 69 -5.82 -0.49 -24.56
CA GLU A 69 -6.32 0.88 -24.53
C GLU A 69 -6.77 1.31 -23.13
N TYR A 70 -7.27 0.39 -22.31
CA TYR A 70 -7.65 0.68 -20.92
C TYR A 70 -6.42 0.77 -20.01
N VAL A 71 -5.40 -0.05 -20.30
CA VAL A 71 -4.12 0.03 -19.58
C VAL A 71 -3.43 1.35 -19.89
N ASP A 72 -3.44 1.82 -21.14
CA ASP A 72 -2.87 3.12 -21.52
C ASP A 72 -3.59 4.30 -20.87
N ALA A 73 -4.87 4.15 -20.54
CA ALA A 73 -5.71 5.17 -19.92
C ALA A 73 -5.47 5.31 -18.40
N VAL A 74 -4.73 4.38 -17.77
CA VAL A 74 -4.35 4.48 -16.36
C VAL A 74 -3.48 5.72 -16.16
N GLU A 75 -3.84 6.54 -15.17
CA GLU A 75 -3.12 7.76 -14.84
C GLU A 75 -1.69 7.45 -14.39
N LYS A 76 -0.71 8.15 -14.99
CA LYS A 76 0.71 7.98 -14.73
C LYS A 76 1.18 8.94 -13.65
N GLY A 77 2.02 8.47 -12.74
CA GLY A 77 2.65 9.29 -11.70
C GLY A 77 3.18 8.42 -10.56
N GLU A 78 4.05 8.99 -9.72
CA GLU A 78 4.59 8.33 -8.53
C GLU A 78 4.49 9.27 -7.32
N PRO A 79 3.39 9.21 -6.53
CA PRO A 79 2.11 8.55 -6.84
C PRO A 79 1.25 9.36 -7.82
N PRO A 80 0.30 8.74 -8.53
CA PRO A 80 -0.68 9.46 -9.36
C PRO A 80 -1.65 10.26 -8.48
N ALA A 81 -2.23 11.34 -9.01
CA ALA A 81 -3.19 12.16 -8.27
C ALA A 81 -4.50 11.41 -8.05
N HIS A 82 -4.92 10.62 -9.05
CA HIS A 82 -6.08 9.74 -8.97
C HIS A 82 -5.66 8.29 -9.30
N PRO A 83 -5.22 7.50 -8.29
CA PRO A 83 -4.82 6.11 -8.52
C PRO A 83 -6.00 5.27 -9.03
N SER A 84 -5.75 4.50 -10.09
CA SER A 84 -6.71 3.52 -10.60
C SER A 84 -6.83 2.32 -9.65
N ILE A 85 -8.04 1.77 -9.53
CA ILE A 85 -8.34 0.64 -8.64
C ILE A 85 -8.70 -0.62 -9.43
N ILE A 86 -8.27 -1.77 -8.94
CA ILE A 86 -8.72 -3.07 -9.44
C ILE A 86 -9.99 -3.44 -8.68
N VAL A 87 -11.15 -3.23 -9.29
CA VAL A 87 -12.45 -3.62 -8.72
C VAL A 87 -12.58 -5.14 -8.65
N ARG A 88 -12.05 -5.83 -9.67
CA ARG A 88 -12.14 -7.29 -9.76
C ARG A 88 -11.00 -7.88 -10.58
N ALA A 89 -10.50 -9.02 -10.13
CA ALA A 89 -9.67 -9.94 -10.90
C ALA A 89 -10.32 -11.34 -10.83
N SER A 90 -10.33 -12.08 -11.94
CA SER A 90 -10.92 -13.41 -12.04
C SER A 90 -10.12 -14.29 -12.98
N ILE A 91 -10.23 -15.61 -12.79
CA ILE A 91 -9.69 -16.59 -13.74
C ILE A 91 -10.81 -16.94 -14.73
N GLY A 92 -10.48 -17.03 -16.02
CA GLY A 92 -11.49 -17.26 -17.07
C GLY A 92 -12.31 -18.55 -16.87
N SER A 93 -11.75 -19.56 -16.21
CA SER A 93 -12.45 -20.79 -15.82
C SER A 93 -13.60 -20.57 -14.84
N ASP A 94 -13.51 -19.52 -14.03
CA ASP A 94 -14.47 -19.26 -12.95
C ASP A 94 -15.80 -18.72 -13.48
N LYS A 95 -15.85 -18.35 -14.78
CA LYS A 95 -17.04 -17.81 -15.47
C LYS A 95 -17.67 -16.62 -14.74
N ILE A 96 -16.83 -15.89 -14.04
CA ILE A 96 -17.20 -14.68 -13.33
C ILE A 96 -17.42 -13.56 -14.34
N HIS A 97 -18.61 -12.95 -14.30
CA HIS A 97 -18.90 -11.80 -15.15
C HIS A 97 -18.10 -10.55 -14.72
N PRO A 98 -17.79 -9.65 -15.67
CA PRO A 98 -17.26 -8.33 -15.33
C PRO A 98 -18.15 -7.62 -14.30
N PRO A 99 -17.57 -6.78 -13.42
CA PRO A 99 -18.35 -6.03 -12.44
C PRO A 99 -19.34 -5.11 -13.15
N THR A 100 -20.53 -5.01 -12.59
CA THR A 100 -21.58 -4.08 -13.01
C THR A 100 -21.21 -2.64 -12.65
N THR A 101 -21.84 -1.66 -13.29
CA THR A 101 -21.64 -0.23 -12.99
C THR A 101 -21.89 0.10 -11.51
N GLU A 102 -22.91 -0.51 -10.91
CA GLU A 102 -23.21 -0.30 -9.49
C GLU A 102 -22.13 -0.89 -8.57
N GLU A 103 -21.59 -2.06 -8.91
CA GLU A 103 -20.47 -2.65 -8.16
C GLU A 103 -19.20 -1.82 -8.30
N VAL A 104 -18.91 -1.29 -9.49
CA VAL A 104 -17.78 -0.37 -9.70
C VAL A 104 -17.96 0.89 -8.86
N LYS A 105 -19.14 1.51 -8.89
CA LYS A 105 -19.45 2.71 -8.11
C LYS A 105 -19.27 2.47 -6.61
N ALA A 106 -19.84 1.38 -6.09
CA ALA A 106 -19.70 1.02 -4.69
C ALA A 106 -18.23 0.76 -4.28
N ALA A 107 -17.42 0.18 -5.17
CA ALA A 107 -16.00 -0.04 -4.92
C ALA A 107 -15.21 1.27 -4.86
N VAL A 108 -15.50 2.22 -5.75
CA VAL A 108 -14.89 3.57 -5.74
C VAL A 108 -15.23 4.30 -4.45
N GLU A 109 -16.50 4.37 -4.07
CA GLU A 109 -16.96 5.03 -2.83
C GLU A 109 -16.30 4.39 -1.59
N LYS A 110 -16.20 3.06 -1.56
CA LYS A 110 -15.52 2.34 -0.48
C LYS A 110 -14.04 2.70 -0.41
N GLN A 111 -13.34 2.79 -1.54
CA GLN A 111 -11.92 3.14 -1.55
C GLN A 111 -11.70 4.59 -1.11
N GLU A 112 -12.54 5.53 -1.55
CA GLU A 112 -12.49 6.93 -1.10
C GLU A 112 -12.68 7.04 0.42
N ALA A 113 -13.63 6.29 0.99
CA ALA A 113 -13.84 6.23 2.43
C ALA A 113 -12.62 5.64 3.19
N ILE A 114 -11.97 4.62 2.63
CA ILE A 114 -10.73 4.06 3.18
C ILE A 114 -9.62 5.11 3.17
N ASN A 115 -9.38 5.76 2.03
CA ASN A 115 -8.35 6.78 1.88
C ASN A 115 -8.56 7.93 2.87
N LEU A 116 -9.81 8.40 3.03
CA LEU A 116 -10.15 9.45 4.00
C LEU A 116 -9.90 9.00 5.44
N ALA A 117 -10.27 7.77 5.80
CA ALA A 117 -10.05 7.23 7.15
C ALA A 117 -8.55 7.06 7.46
N GLU A 118 -7.74 6.68 6.48
CA GLU A 118 -6.28 6.57 6.62
C GLU A 118 -5.62 7.94 6.80
N GLN A 119 -6.06 8.94 6.03
CA GLN A 119 -5.60 10.32 6.19
C GLN A 119 -5.92 10.85 7.59
N GLN A 120 -7.14 10.63 8.08
CA GLN A 120 -7.53 11.03 9.44
C GLN A 120 -6.71 10.33 10.52
N LYS A 121 -6.42 9.02 10.37
CA LYS A 121 -5.55 8.29 11.29
C LYS A 121 -4.13 8.84 11.31
N GLN A 122 -3.57 9.19 10.14
CA GLN A 122 -2.26 9.81 10.04
C GLN A 122 -2.25 11.20 10.69
N GLU A 123 -3.25 12.03 10.43
CA GLU A 123 -3.38 13.36 11.06
C GLU A 123 -3.53 13.26 12.59
N GLU A 124 -4.32 12.31 13.10
CA GLU A 124 -4.46 12.06 14.53
C GLU A 124 -3.15 11.55 15.15
N GLU A 125 -2.43 10.67 14.47
CA GLU A 125 -1.12 10.20 14.90
C GLU A 125 -0.09 11.34 14.95
N VAL A 126 -0.05 12.19 13.93
CA VAL A 126 0.81 13.38 13.91
C VAL A 126 0.45 14.28 15.09
N ARG A 127 -0.84 14.54 15.31
CA ARG A 127 -1.33 15.35 16.45
C ARG A 127 -0.95 14.71 17.79
N ARG A 128 -1.11 13.40 17.94
CA ARG A 128 -0.77 12.64 19.15
C ARG A 128 0.74 12.69 19.42
N ASN A 129 1.57 12.52 18.40
CA ASN A 129 3.03 12.59 18.51
C ASN A 129 3.48 14.02 18.88
N ALA A 130 2.86 15.04 18.28
CA ALA A 130 3.06 16.43 18.68
C ALA A 130 2.70 16.66 20.15
N MET A 131 1.54 16.20 20.63
CA MET A 131 1.16 16.32 22.05
C MET A 131 2.10 15.57 22.99
N ARG A 132 2.61 14.40 22.60
CA ARG A 132 3.56 13.61 23.40
C ARG A 132 4.91 14.31 23.53
N SER A 133 5.34 15.05 22.51
CA SER A 133 6.57 15.87 22.55
C SER A 133 6.46 17.14 23.40
N PHE A 134 5.23 17.57 23.73
CA PHE A 134 4.93 18.77 24.52
C PHE A 134 4.69 18.51 26.02
N LEU A 135 4.68 17.26 26.48
CA LEU A 135 4.62 16.94 27.91
C LEU A 135 6.01 17.12 28.55
N PRO A 136 6.18 18.03 29.54
CA PRO A 136 7.45 18.16 30.24
C PRO A 136 7.74 16.90 31.07
N ASN A 137 8.98 16.39 30.99
CA ASN A 137 9.51 15.41 31.94
C ASN A 137 9.64 16.02 33.35
N HIS A 138 8.53 16.23 34.06
CA HIS A 138 8.53 16.55 35.49
C HIS A 138 8.22 15.30 36.32
N ALA A 139 9.03 14.26 36.12
CA ALA A 139 9.23 13.21 37.10
C ALA A 139 10.69 13.23 37.56
N ARG A 140 11.08 14.30 38.27
CA ARG A 140 12.25 14.26 39.15
C ARG A 140 12.07 15.22 40.32
N LEU A 141 11.98 14.61 41.51
CA LEU A 141 12.24 15.15 42.83
C LEU A 141 11.25 16.18 43.41
N LEU A 142 10.33 15.68 44.24
CA LEU A 142 9.95 16.36 45.47
C LEU A 142 10.03 15.35 46.63
N PRO A 143 11.00 15.46 47.56
CA PRO A 143 10.90 14.74 48.82
C PRO A 143 9.77 15.35 49.66
N MET A 144 8.86 14.49 50.10
CA MET A 144 7.90 14.77 51.16
C MET A 144 8.64 15.32 52.37
N GLN A 145 8.29 16.52 52.85
CA GLN A 145 8.08 16.81 54.28
C GLN A 145 7.26 18.09 54.42
N ASN A 146 5.99 17.95 54.81
CA ASN A 146 5.25 19.03 55.41
C ASN A 146 4.36 18.44 56.52
N ARG A 147 4.80 18.56 57.78
CA ARG A 147 3.87 18.57 58.92
C ARG A 147 4.08 19.86 59.67
N ARG A 148 3.14 20.78 59.43
CA ARG A 148 2.99 22.05 60.12
C ARG A 148 2.87 21.82 61.62
N ARG A 149 3.50 22.73 62.37
CA ARG A 149 3.19 23.03 63.77
C ARG A 149 1.68 23.30 63.93
N LEU A 150 1.08 22.73 64.96
CA LEU A 150 -0.02 23.37 65.68
C LEU A 150 0.24 23.26 67.19
N ARG A 151 0.05 24.38 67.89
CA ARG A 151 0.22 24.59 69.33
C ARG A 151 -1.09 24.27 70.07
N GLN A 152 -0.96 23.87 71.35
CA GLN A 152 -1.94 23.88 72.46
C GLN A 152 -3.08 22.84 72.36
N SER A 153 -3.58 22.17 73.42
CA SER A 153 -3.77 22.52 74.83
C SER A 153 -4.10 21.26 75.68
N HIS A 154 -3.91 21.38 77.01
CA HIS A 154 -4.19 20.45 78.13
C HIS A 154 -3.06 19.50 78.54
#